data_AF-A0A4Y3WVY3-F1
#
_entry.id   AF-A0A4Y3WVY3-F1
#
_cell.length_a   1.000
_cell.length_b   1.000
_cell.length_c   1.000
_cell.angle_alpha   90.00
_cell.angle_beta   90.00
_cell.angle_gamma   90.00
#
_symmetry.space_group_name_H-M   'P 1'
#
loop_
_entity.id
_entity.type
_entity.pdbx_description
1 polymer ?
#
loop_
_entity_poly.entity_id
_entity_poly.type
_entity_poly.pdbx_seq_one_letter_code
_entity_poly.pdbx_strand_id
1 'polypeptide(L)'
;MSAPQSPIGSRRRLGAELRRLRLKTGLTLDDVAERMTCSTSKISRLETGKGLPKVPDVRELMRIYGVTSDTEQDMLLRLVKDGRQHGWWEPLTEGVAPERYVMDSPGRYAALESDATAVRSFDITVVHGLLQTADYARAVLTALLPQHLPAEIDRLVRLRLLRQQALHRAAPRPLELLAILDEAVLRRPVGGAATMHAQIQHLLDMTERPTVTVSVLPFGTDILRAHSGHFVLLEIPRELGSDVVYIEGHAGETYLDAESDVDLYKDVLADARRHAMSPDESRAELRRYLDKFAPRRKAHPS
;
A
#
# COMPACT_ATOMS: atom_id res chain seq x y z
N MET A 1 19.31 -4.99 -2.65
CA MET A 1 19.03 -4.42 -1.32
C MET A 1 17.71 -5.01 -0.84
N SER A 2 17.64 -5.52 0.40
CA SER A 2 16.39 -6.05 0.96
C SER A 2 15.38 -4.92 1.13
N ALA A 3 14.11 -5.15 0.80
CA ALA A 3 13.07 -4.15 1.02
C ALA A 3 13.00 -3.79 2.52
N PRO A 4 12.75 -2.52 2.87
CA PRO A 4 12.70 -2.10 4.26
C PRO A 4 11.50 -2.78 4.96
N GLN A 5 11.77 -3.44 6.08
CA GLN A 5 10.72 -4.10 6.90
C GLN A 5 9.88 -3.05 7.62
N SER A 6 8.57 -3.28 7.72
CA SER A 6 7.63 -2.38 8.40
C SER A 6 7.54 -2.68 9.91
N PRO A 7 7.70 -1.68 10.78
CA PRO A 7 7.42 -1.83 12.20
C PRO A 7 5.97 -2.25 12.50
N ILE A 8 5.00 -1.78 11.72
CA ILE A 8 3.59 -2.16 11.90
C ILE A 8 3.39 -3.64 11.52
N GLY A 9 4.07 -4.14 10.48
CA GLY A 9 4.07 -5.56 10.13
C GLY A 9 4.63 -6.45 11.23
N SER A 10 5.71 -6.00 11.86
CA SER A 10 6.30 -6.69 13.01
C SER A 10 5.33 -6.73 14.20
N ARG A 11 4.58 -5.65 14.46
CA ARG A 11 3.52 -5.63 15.49
C ARG A 11 2.36 -6.57 15.15
N ARG A 12 1.91 -6.58 13.89
CA ARG A 12 0.84 -7.48 13.42
C ARG A 12 1.26 -8.95 13.54
N ARG A 13 2.48 -9.30 13.12
CA ARG A 13 3.05 -10.64 13.26
C ARG A 13 3.15 -11.06 14.71
N LEU A 14 3.66 -10.18 15.57
CA LEU A 14 3.72 -10.41 17.01
C LEU A 14 2.32 -10.69 17.57
N GLY A 15 1.33 -9.87 17.21
CA GLY A 15 -0.05 -10.04 17.64
C GLY A 15 -0.65 -11.38 17.19
N ALA A 16 -0.42 -11.77 15.94
CA ALA A 16 -0.87 -13.05 15.40
C ALA A 16 -0.25 -14.25 16.13
N GLU A 17 1.06 -14.22 16.41
CA GLU A 17 1.73 -15.26 17.19
C GLU A 17 1.22 -15.31 18.64
N LEU A 18 1.05 -14.16 19.30
CA LEU A 18 0.49 -14.09 20.65
C LEU A 18 -0.94 -14.66 20.70
N ARG A 19 -1.78 -14.32 19.72
CA ARG A 19 -3.13 -14.88 19.59
C ARG A 19 -3.09 -16.39 19.36
N ARG A 20 -2.22 -16.88 18.47
CA ARG A 20 -2.04 -18.32 18.21
C ARG A 20 -1.65 -19.05 19.50
N LEU A 21 -0.73 -18.49 20.29
CA LEU A 21 -0.29 -19.06 21.55
C LEU A 21 -1.41 -19.08 22.60
N ARG A 22 -2.18 -17.99 22.74
CA ARG A 22 -3.35 -17.94 23.63
C ARG A 22 -4.40 -18.99 23.26
N LEU A 23 -4.72 -19.12 21.97
CA LEU A 23 -5.71 -20.10 21.53
C LEU A 23 -5.26 -21.54 21.79
N LYS A 24 -3.95 -21.83 21.72
CA LYS A 24 -3.40 -23.15 22.08
C LYS A 24 -3.55 -23.49 23.56
N THR A 25 -3.58 -22.50 24.45
CA THR A 25 -3.77 -22.73 25.89
C THR A 25 -5.25 -22.75 26.29
N GLY A 26 -6.17 -22.43 25.37
CA GLY A 26 -7.61 -22.36 25.64
C GLY A 26 -8.05 -21.13 26.44
N LEU A 27 -7.15 -20.17 26.69
CA LEU A 27 -7.45 -18.97 27.47
C LEU A 27 -8.27 -17.96 26.66
N THR A 28 -9.26 -17.35 27.30
CA THR A 28 -9.98 -16.19 26.76
C THR A 28 -9.15 -14.91 26.91
N LEU A 29 -9.55 -13.83 26.25
CA LEU A 29 -8.89 -12.53 26.44
C LEU A 29 -9.03 -12.03 27.88
N ASP A 30 -10.17 -12.31 28.53
CA ASP A 30 -10.44 -11.90 29.91
C ASP A 30 -9.56 -12.66 30.91
N ASP A 31 -9.36 -13.97 30.71
CA ASP A 31 -8.46 -14.77 31.54
C ASP A 31 -7.03 -14.22 31.54
N VAL A 32 -6.55 -13.79 30.36
CA VAL A 32 -5.21 -13.21 30.21
C VAL A 32 -5.15 -11.82 30.82
N ALA A 33 -6.19 -11.01 30.61
CA ALA A 33 -6.28 -9.66 31.16
C ALA A 33 -6.25 -9.68 32.69
N GLU A 34 -6.96 -10.62 33.31
CA GLU A 34 -6.96 -10.85 34.76
C GLU A 34 -5.55 -11.24 35.26
N ARG A 35 -4.91 -12.23 34.60
CA ARG A 35 -3.54 -12.67 34.97
C ARG A 35 -2.48 -11.58 34.82
N MET A 36 -2.65 -10.68 33.85
CA MET A 36 -1.76 -9.54 33.62
C MET A 36 -2.13 -8.29 34.42
N THR A 37 -3.24 -8.32 35.18
CA THR A 37 -3.79 -7.15 35.89
C THR A 37 -3.96 -5.95 34.96
N CYS A 38 -4.58 -6.15 33.80
CA CYS A 38 -4.80 -5.10 32.81
C CYS A 38 -6.18 -5.22 32.13
N SER A 39 -6.51 -4.29 31.24
CA SER A 39 -7.78 -4.34 30.52
C SER A 39 -7.74 -5.36 29.37
N THR A 40 -8.87 -6.03 29.12
CA THR A 40 -9.08 -6.90 27.95
C THR A 40 -8.76 -6.18 26.64
N SER A 41 -9.08 -4.88 26.57
CA SER A 41 -8.73 -4.01 25.45
C SER A 41 -7.23 -3.90 25.20
N LYS A 42 -6.38 -3.93 26.25
CA LYS A 42 -4.91 -3.92 26.09
C LYS A 42 -4.44 -5.21 25.41
N ILE A 43 -4.93 -6.36 25.86
CA ILE A 43 -4.58 -7.68 25.27
C ILE A 43 -5.06 -7.74 23.82
N SER A 44 -6.31 -7.36 23.56
CA SER A 44 -6.88 -7.29 22.21
C SER A 44 -6.07 -6.39 21.27
N ARG A 45 -5.62 -5.21 21.73
CA ARG A 45 -4.78 -4.32 20.93
C ARG A 45 -3.39 -4.91 20.64
N LEU A 46 -2.82 -5.67 21.57
CA LEU A 46 -1.55 -6.38 21.32
C LEU A 46 -1.75 -7.49 20.29
N GLU A 47 -2.78 -8.33 20.44
CA GLU A 47 -3.10 -9.42 19.51
C GLU A 47 -3.51 -8.96 18.11
N THR A 48 -4.04 -7.75 17.99
CA THR A 48 -4.40 -7.13 16.70
C THR A 48 -3.28 -6.26 16.11
N GLY A 49 -2.12 -6.17 16.76
CA GLY A 49 -1.00 -5.32 16.31
C GLY A 49 -1.26 -3.81 16.38
N LYS A 50 -2.40 -3.38 16.95
CA LYS A 50 -2.82 -1.98 17.12
C LYS A 50 -2.18 -1.31 18.34
N GLY A 51 -1.57 -2.09 19.24
CA GLY A 51 -0.83 -1.61 20.41
C GLY A 51 0.68 -1.53 20.16
N LEU A 52 1.36 -0.61 20.84
CA LEU A 52 2.82 -0.59 20.86
C LEU A 52 3.32 -1.68 21.84
N PRO A 53 4.03 -2.72 21.36
CA PRO A 53 4.44 -3.81 22.22
C PRO A 53 5.55 -3.36 23.17
N LYS A 54 5.51 -3.84 24.40
CA LYS A 54 6.55 -3.65 25.41
C LYS A 54 7.17 -4.99 25.76
N VAL A 55 8.49 -5.02 25.89
CA VAL A 55 9.22 -6.25 26.24
C VAL A 55 8.68 -6.90 27.54
N PRO A 56 8.38 -6.14 28.62
CA PRO A 56 7.81 -6.74 29.83
C PRO A 56 6.45 -7.41 29.59
N ASP A 57 5.55 -6.74 28.86
CA ASP A 57 4.22 -7.29 28.55
C ASP A 57 4.34 -8.60 27.76
N VAL A 58 5.22 -8.64 26.76
CA VAL A 58 5.40 -9.83 25.91
C VAL A 58 6.09 -10.97 26.65
N ARG A 59 7.05 -10.68 27.54
CA ARG A 59 7.65 -11.70 28.42
C ARG A 59 6.64 -12.34 29.35
N GLU A 60 5.77 -11.53 29.93
CA GLU A 60 4.72 -12.04 30.80
C GLU A 60 3.70 -12.88 30.03
N LEU A 61 3.31 -12.46 28.82
CA LEU A 61 2.46 -13.27 27.95
C LEU A 61 3.13 -14.61 27.57
N MET A 62 4.42 -14.63 27.24
CA MET A 62 5.17 -15.86 26.98
C MET A 62 5.11 -16.82 28.18
N ARG A 63 5.22 -16.28 29.40
CA ARG A 63 5.08 -17.05 30.64
C ARG A 63 3.66 -17.61 30.82
N ILE A 64 2.63 -16.79 30.62
CA ILE A 64 1.22 -17.18 30.73
C ILE A 64 0.87 -18.26 29.69
N TYR A 65 1.43 -18.15 28.49
CA TYR A 65 1.17 -19.09 27.39
C TYR A 65 2.06 -20.34 27.41
N GLY A 66 3.01 -20.43 28.35
CA GLY A 66 3.88 -21.59 28.48
C GLY A 66 4.91 -21.75 27.36
N VAL A 67 5.40 -20.64 26.79
CA VAL A 67 6.44 -20.67 25.75
C VAL A 67 7.79 -21.02 26.37
N THR A 68 8.29 -22.24 26.12
CA THR A 68 9.56 -22.73 26.68
C THR A 68 10.71 -22.79 25.68
N SER A 69 10.44 -22.68 24.38
CA SER A 69 11.48 -22.71 23.35
C SER A 69 12.24 -21.38 23.27
N ASP A 70 13.55 -21.41 23.51
CA ASP A 70 14.42 -20.23 23.38
C ASP A 70 14.32 -19.60 21.98
N THR A 71 14.17 -20.41 20.94
CA THR A 71 14.00 -19.93 19.56
C THR A 71 12.69 -19.17 19.37
N GLU A 72 11.58 -19.65 19.96
CA GLU A 72 10.29 -18.98 19.88
C GLU A 72 10.28 -17.69 20.72
N GLN A 73 10.91 -17.70 21.89
CA GLN A 73 11.07 -16.51 22.73
C GLN A 73 11.91 -15.43 22.04
N ASP A 74 13.06 -15.80 21.46
CA ASP A 74 13.94 -14.89 20.72
C ASP A 74 13.23 -14.27 19.52
N MET A 75 12.45 -15.06 18.78
CA MET A 75 11.64 -14.56 17.67
C MET A 75 10.63 -13.51 18.16
N LEU A 76 9.86 -13.79 19.22
CA LEU A 76 8.87 -12.85 19.75
C LEU A 76 9.52 -11.55 20.23
N LEU A 77 10.66 -11.64 20.93
CA LEU A 77 11.41 -10.47 21.39
C LEU A 77 12.01 -9.64 20.24
N ARG A 78 12.47 -10.29 19.17
CA ARG A 78 12.88 -9.60 17.94
C ARG A 78 11.71 -8.83 17.33
N LEU A 79 10.53 -9.44 17.23
CA LEU A 79 9.33 -8.76 16.72
C LEU A 79 8.92 -7.56 17.59
N VAL A 80 9.14 -7.61 18.91
CA VAL A 80 8.95 -6.43 19.78
C VAL A 80 9.93 -5.32 19.41
N LYS A 81 11.21 -5.66 19.26
CA LYS A 81 12.25 -4.68 18.89
C LYS A 81 11.93 -4.04 17.55
N ASP A 82 11.62 -4.85 16.54
CA ASP A 82 11.33 -4.39 15.18
C ASP A 82 10.01 -3.60 15.13
N GLY A 83 9.01 -4.04 15.89
CA GLY A 83 7.72 -3.35 16.01
C GLY A 83 7.79 -1.98 16.68
N ARG A 84 8.88 -1.71 17.41
CA ARG A 84 9.17 -0.42 18.05
C ARG A 84 10.15 0.46 17.25
N GLN A 85 10.70 -0.02 16.14
CA GLN A 85 11.54 0.81 15.28
C GLN A 85 10.70 1.91 14.62
N HIS A 86 11.35 3.03 14.32
CA HIS A 86 10.78 4.11 13.52
C HIS A 86 10.58 3.59 12.10
N GLY A 87 9.40 3.80 11.53
CA GLY A 87 9.11 3.41 10.16
C GLY A 87 10.08 4.07 9.18
N TRP A 88 10.48 3.34 8.13
CA TRP A 88 11.41 3.86 7.13
C TRP A 88 10.89 5.12 6.40
N TRP A 89 9.58 5.37 6.45
CA TRP A 89 8.91 6.56 5.94
C TRP A 89 9.06 7.79 6.85
N GLU A 90 9.30 7.60 8.15
CA GLU A 90 9.26 8.67 9.16
C GLU A 90 10.24 9.82 8.87
N PRO A 91 11.51 9.58 8.47
CA PRO A 91 12.43 10.66 8.11
C PRO A 91 11.97 11.56 6.95
N LEU A 92 11.00 11.10 6.15
CA LEU A 92 10.47 11.81 4.99
C LEU A 92 9.12 12.48 5.27
N THR A 93 8.42 12.03 6.32
CA THR A 93 7.11 12.57 6.70
C THR A 93 7.18 13.46 7.94
N GLU A 94 8.24 13.35 8.75
CA GLU A 94 8.43 14.18 9.93
C GLU A 94 8.55 15.66 9.57
N GLY A 95 7.73 16.48 10.22
CA GLY A 95 7.67 17.92 10.01
C GLY A 95 7.04 18.35 8.68
N VAL A 96 6.48 17.44 7.89
CA VAL A 96 5.63 17.80 6.74
C VAL A 96 4.23 18.05 7.26
N ALA A 97 3.63 19.19 6.91
CA ALA A 97 2.28 19.53 7.36
C ALA A 97 1.29 18.41 6.96
N PRO A 98 0.54 17.81 7.91
CA PRO A 98 -0.46 16.81 7.57
C PRO A 98 -1.58 17.49 6.77
N GLU A 99 -1.91 16.93 5.62
CA GLU A 99 -3.07 17.33 4.84
C GLU A 99 -4.06 16.17 4.86
N ARG A 100 -5.30 16.46 5.25
CA ARG A 100 -6.32 15.43 5.55
C ARG A 100 -6.50 14.42 4.42
N TYR A 101 -6.26 14.81 3.16
CA TYR A 101 -6.62 14.02 1.97
C TYR A 101 -5.45 13.38 1.23
N VAL A 102 -4.21 13.70 1.63
CA VAL A 102 -3.00 13.17 0.96
C VAL A 102 -2.10 12.46 1.97
N MET A 103 -2.32 12.65 3.28
CA MET A 103 -1.36 12.21 4.27
C MET A 103 -1.85 12.22 5.72
N ASP A 104 -3.09 11.80 5.99
CA ASP A 104 -3.59 11.73 7.37
C ASP A 104 -2.75 10.73 8.20
N SER A 105 -2.28 9.64 7.58
CA SER A 105 -1.35 8.71 8.20
C SER A 105 -0.43 8.00 7.19
N PRO A 106 0.61 8.68 6.66
CA PRO A 106 1.47 8.11 5.60
C PRO A 106 2.16 6.82 6.05
N GLY A 107 2.45 6.72 7.34
CA GLY A 107 3.06 5.54 7.92
C GLY A 107 2.16 4.32 7.94
N ARG A 108 0.84 4.49 8.01
CA ARG A 108 -0.09 3.36 8.02
C ARG A 108 -0.17 2.72 6.64
N TYR A 109 -0.36 3.52 5.59
CA TYR A 109 -0.37 2.99 4.23
C TYR A 109 0.99 2.36 3.87
N ALA A 110 2.10 3.09 4.07
CA ALA A 110 3.43 2.61 3.72
C ALA A 110 3.80 1.31 4.46
N ALA A 111 3.35 1.16 5.71
CA ALA A 111 3.45 -0.09 6.45
C ALA A 111 2.68 -1.24 5.80
N LEU A 112 1.39 -1.03 5.49
CA LEU A 112 0.55 -2.08 4.91
C LEU A 112 1.06 -2.49 3.54
N GLU A 113 1.48 -1.55 2.70
CA GLU A 113 2.13 -1.82 1.42
C GLU A 113 3.47 -2.56 1.59
N SER A 114 4.21 -2.28 2.69
CA SER A 114 5.43 -3.02 3.02
C SER A 114 5.16 -4.49 3.35
N ASP A 115 4.00 -4.79 3.96
CA ASP A 115 3.61 -6.13 4.39
C ASP A 115 2.86 -6.93 3.32
N ALA A 116 2.26 -6.24 2.35
CA ALA A 116 1.46 -6.85 1.30
C ALA A 116 2.27 -7.79 0.40
N THR A 117 1.65 -8.91 0.01
CA THR A 117 2.12 -9.80 -1.06
C THR A 117 1.55 -9.42 -2.41
N ALA A 118 0.37 -8.79 -2.44
CA ALA A 118 -0.17 -8.20 -3.64
C ALA A 118 -0.82 -6.84 -3.37
N VAL A 119 -0.71 -5.95 -4.34
CA VAL A 119 -1.40 -4.66 -4.42
C VAL A 119 -2.27 -4.69 -5.66
N ARG A 120 -3.57 -4.45 -5.50
CA ARG A 120 -4.54 -4.43 -6.59
C ARG A 120 -5.27 -3.09 -6.58
N SER A 121 -5.10 -2.25 -7.59
CA SER A 121 -5.70 -0.92 -7.65
C SER A 121 -6.68 -0.78 -8.81
N PHE A 122 -7.69 0.07 -8.57
CA PHE A 122 -8.49 0.68 -9.63
C PHE A 122 -8.27 2.20 -9.58
N ASP A 123 -7.68 2.75 -10.63
CA ASP A 123 -7.23 4.13 -10.70
C ASP A 123 -8.07 4.91 -11.73
N ILE A 124 -8.79 5.95 -11.28
CA ILE A 124 -9.71 6.72 -12.13
C ILE A 124 -9.25 8.13 -12.48
N THR A 125 -8.28 8.68 -11.74
CA THR A 125 -7.87 10.09 -11.88
C THR A 125 -6.38 10.26 -12.19
N VAL A 126 -5.53 9.48 -11.53
CA VAL A 126 -4.07 9.52 -11.65
C VAL A 126 -3.51 8.11 -11.59
N VAL A 127 -2.36 7.87 -12.22
CA VAL A 127 -1.65 6.58 -12.15
C VAL A 127 -1.33 6.19 -10.71
N HIS A 128 -1.44 4.91 -10.35
CA HIS A 128 -1.08 4.41 -9.01
C HIS A 128 0.34 4.83 -8.60
N GLY A 129 0.55 5.20 -7.32
CA GLY A 129 1.81 5.74 -6.82
C GLY A 129 3.05 4.85 -7.03
N LEU A 130 2.88 3.54 -7.08
CA LEU A 130 3.96 2.58 -7.37
C LEU A 130 4.41 2.57 -8.85
N LEU A 131 3.66 3.23 -9.73
CA LEU A 131 3.92 3.27 -11.16
C LEU A 131 4.20 4.70 -11.65
N GLN A 132 4.41 5.67 -10.76
CA GLN A 132 4.63 7.06 -11.15
C GLN A 132 6.11 7.39 -11.34
N THR A 133 6.45 8.15 -12.37
CA THR A 133 7.75 8.82 -12.48
C THR A 133 7.85 9.97 -11.48
N ALA A 134 9.07 10.42 -11.18
CA ALA A 134 9.30 11.51 -10.22
C ALA A 134 8.58 12.81 -10.64
N ASP A 135 8.62 13.16 -11.93
CA ASP A 135 8.01 14.38 -12.46
C ASP A 135 6.48 14.30 -12.46
N TYR A 136 5.92 13.13 -12.79
CA TYR A 136 4.48 12.90 -12.68
C TYR A 136 4.02 12.99 -11.22
N ALA A 137 4.73 12.33 -10.31
CA ALA A 137 4.44 12.36 -8.88
C ALA A 137 4.49 13.78 -8.33
N ARG A 138 5.50 14.58 -8.72
CA ARG A 138 5.62 15.98 -8.35
C ARG A 138 4.44 16.80 -8.85
N ALA A 139 4.07 16.65 -10.12
CA ALA A 139 2.95 17.38 -10.70
C ALA A 139 1.63 17.08 -9.98
N VAL A 140 1.37 15.82 -9.64
CA VAL A 140 0.20 15.42 -8.84
C VAL A 140 0.26 16.02 -7.44
N LEU A 141 1.37 15.85 -6.72
CA LEU A 141 1.50 16.31 -5.34
C LEU A 141 1.38 17.83 -5.24
N THR A 142 2.03 18.60 -6.11
CA THR A 142 1.89 20.07 -6.15
C THR A 142 0.46 20.52 -6.42
N ALA A 143 -0.29 19.80 -7.24
CA ALA A 143 -1.69 20.13 -7.52
C ALA A 143 -2.63 19.81 -6.34
N LEU A 144 -2.38 18.71 -5.62
CA LEU A 144 -3.20 18.28 -4.48
C LEU A 144 -2.81 18.97 -3.17
N LEU A 145 -1.60 19.52 -3.09
CA LEU A 145 -1.03 20.15 -1.90
C LEU A 145 -0.59 21.60 -2.20
N PRO A 146 -1.52 22.49 -2.57
CA PRO A 146 -1.17 23.85 -3.02
C PRO A 146 -0.54 24.73 -1.95
N GLN A 147 -0.66 24.36 -0.66
CA GLN A 147 -0.11 25.11 0.47
C GLN A 147 1.25 24.59 0.95
N HIS A 148 1.71 23.45 0.41
CA HIS A 148 2.98 22.85 0.82
C HIS A 148 4.17 23.51 0.12
N LEU A 149 5.28 23.63 0.85
CA LEU A 149 6.52 24.18 0.33
C LEU A 149 7.13 23.22 -0.70
N PRO A 150 7.86 23.72 -1.72
CA PRO A 150 8.53 22.87 -2.70
C PRO A 150 9.44 21.79 -2.08
N ALA A 151 10.12 22.11 -0.98
CA ALA A 151 10.98 21.17 -0.26
C ALA A 151 10.20 20.05 0.45
N GLU A 152 8.94 20.29 0.84
CA GLU A 152 8.04 19.26 1.36
C GLU A 152 7.58 18.36 0.21
N ILE A 153 7.19 18.93 -0.92
CA ILE A 153 6.85 18.16 -2.13
C ILE A 153 8.04 17.26 -2.54
N ASP A 154 9.27 17.76 -2.50
CA ASP A 154 10.48 16.96 -2.77
C ASP A 154 10.61 15.74 -1.83
N ARG A 155 10.31 15.91 -0.53
CA ARG A 155 10.33 14.80 0.44
C ARG A 155 9.26 13.77 0.09
N LEU A 156 8.07 14.21 -0.29
CA LEU A 156 6.96 13.32 -0.66
C LEU A 156 7.22 12.56 -1.96
N VAL A 157 7.84 13.21 -2.94
CA VAL A 157 8.31 12.53 -4.17
C VAL A 157 9.33 11.46 -3.80
N ARG A 158 10.31 11.76 -2.95
CA ARG A 158 11.29 10.76 -2.48
C ARG A 158 10.64 9.60 -1.74
N LEU A 159 9.66 9.87 -0.88
CA LEU A 159 8.87 8.83 -0.21
C LEU A 159 8.20 7.92 -1.23
N ARG A 160 7.58 8.48 -2.26
CA ARG A 160 6.91 7.72 -3.34
C ARG A 160 7.89 6.85 -4.13
N LEU A 161 9.07 7.36 -4.46
CA LEU A 161 10.12 6.59 -5.15
C LEU A 161 10.70 5.47 -4.27
N LEU A 162 10.81 5.70 -2.96
CA LEU A 162 11.25 4.64 -2.03
C LEU A 162 10.21 3.53 -1.91
N ARG A 163 8.91 3.85 -1.89
CA ARG A 163 7.83 2.85 -1.94
C ARG A 163 7.95 1.93 -3.16
N GLN A 164 8.32 2.47 -4.32
CA GLN A 164 8.48 1.71 -5.57
C GLN A 164 9.53 0.60 -5.51
N GLN A 165 10.50 0.68 -4.58
CA GLN A 165 11.45 -0.41 -4.35
C GLN A 165 10.75 -1.72 -3.99
N ALA A 166 9.51 -1.68 -3.49
CA ALA A 166 8.69 -2.87 -3.25
C ALA A 166 8.49 -3.73 -4.51
N LEU A 167 8.40 -3.12 -5.70
CA LEU A 167 8.28 -3.84 -6.98
C LEU A 167 9.55 -4.61 -7.36
N HIS A 168 10.66 -4.38 -6.67
CA HIS A 168 11.94 -5.05 -6.85
C HIS A 168 12.22 -6.11 -5.78
N ARG A 169 11.25 -6.44 -4.92
CA ARG A 169 11.38 -7.53 -3.95
C ARG A 169 11.65 -8.84 -4.69
N ALA A 170 12.74 -9.51 -4.31
CA ALA A 170 13.10 -10.81 -4.83
C ALA A 170 12.29 -11.93 -4.16
N ALA A 171 12.44 -13.15 -4.69
CA ALA A 171 11.94 -14.37 -4.08
C ALA A 171 12.37 -14.49 -2.59
N PRO A 172 11.58 -15.16 -1.72
CA PRO A 172 10.43 -16.00 -2.06
C PRO A 172 9.08 -15.28 -2.15
N ARG A 173 9.01 -13.98 -1.83
CA ARG A 173 7.75 -13.22 -1.79
C ARG A 173 7.90 -11.90 -2.57
N PRO A 174 7.93 -11.94 -3.91
CA PRO A 174 7.85 -10.71 -4.69
C PRO A 174 6.48 -10.05 -4.48
N LEU A 175 6.41 -8.72 -4.63
CA LEU A 175 5.14 -8.03 -4.62
C LEU A 175 4.48 -8.16 -6.00
N GLU A 176 3.25 -8.69 -6.03
CA GLU A 176 2.41 -8.67 -7.22
C GLU A 176 1.62 -7.36 -7.29
N LEU A 177 1.67 -6.67 -8.42
CA LEU A 177 0.89 -5.46 -8.67
C LEU A 177 -0.07 -5.70 -9.83
N LEU A 178 -1.36 -5.45 -9.62
CA LEU A 178 -2.36 -5.24 -10.67
C LEU A 178 -2.85 -3.80 -10.57
N ALA A 179 -2.66 -3.02 -11.62
CA ALA A 179 -3.24 -1.69 -11.73
C ALA A 179 -4.23 -1.67 -12.90
N ILE A 180 -5.52 -1.50 -12.59
CA ILE A 180 -6.54 -1.26 -13.60
C ILE A 180 -6.73 0.25 -13.71
N LEU A 181 -6.31 0.81 -14.84
CA LEU A 181 -6.38 2.23 -15.13
C LEU A 181 -7.64 2.51 -15.94
N ASP A 182 -8.51 3.38 -15.46
CA ASP A 182 -9.50 4.02 -16.33
C ASP A 182 -8.78 4.79 -17.44
N GLU A 183 -9.27 4.69 -18.69
CA GLU A 183 -8.63 5.36 -19.82
C GLU A 183 -8.52 6.90 -19.61
N ALA A 184 -9.37 7.51 -18.77
CA ALA A 184 -9.26 8.91 -18.37
C ALA A 184 -7.92 9.28 -17.73
N VAL A 185 -7.30 8.34 -17.00
CA VAL A 185 -5.96 8.53 -16.39
C VAL A 185 -4.92 8.83 -17.46
N LEU A 186 -5.02 8.19 -18.62
CA LEU A 186 -4.08 8.36 -19.73
C LEU A 186 -4.36 9.64 -20.55
N ARG A 187 -5.53 10.27 -20.39
CA ARG A 187 -5.90 11.49 -21.12
C ARG A 187 -5.55 12.78 -20.40
N ARG A 188 -5.56 12.77 -19.07
CA ARG A 188 -5.32 13.98 -18.28
C ARG A 188 -3.85 14.43 -18.47
N PRO A 189 -3.57 15.67 -18.88
CA PRO A 189 -2.21 16.12 -19.19
C PRO A 189 -1.43 16.48 -17.92
N VAL A 190 -1.23 15.51 -17.03
CA VAL A 190 -0.53 15.71 -15.75
C VAL A 190 0.93 16.13 -16.00
N GLY A 191 1.31 17.30 -15.51
CA GLY A 191 2.66 17.85 -15.71
C GLY A 191 3.00 18.20 -17.17
N GLY A 192 2.01 18.24 -18.07
CA GLY A 192 2.20 18.53 -19.49
C GLY A 192 2.66 17.33 -20.34
N ALA A 193 2.84 17.57 -21.63
CA ALA A 193 3.06 16.49 -22.61
C ALA A 193 4.35 15.70 -22.39
N ALA A 194 5.46 16.36 -22.05
CA ALA A 194 6.73 15.67 -21.80
C ALA A 194 6.64 14.73 -20.58
N THR A 195 6.02 15.19 -19.49
CA THR A 195 5.79 14.38 -18.29
C THR A 195 4.88 13.19 -18.58
N MET A 196 3.79 13.40 -19.32
CA MET A 196 2.91 12.30 -19.74
C MET A 196 3.61 11.29 -20.64
N HIS A 197 4.40 11.75 -21.61
CA HIS A 197 5.17 10.85 -22.48
C HIS A 197 6.14 9.98 -21.67
N ALA A 198 6.91 10.59 -20.76
CA ALA A 198 7.81 9.85 -19.87
C ALA A 198 7.06 8.89 -18.94
N GLN A 199 5.91 9.31 -18.41
CA GLN A 199 5.06 8.48 -17.57
C GLN A 199 4.51 7.25 -18.30
N ILE A 200 4.02 7.42 -19.54
CA ILE A 200 3.47 6.32 -20.33
C ILE A 200 4.58 5.36 -20.78
N GLN A 201 5.76 5.88 -21.15
CA GLN A 201 6.92 5.04 -21.42
C GLN A 201 7.28 4.19 -20.19
N HIS A 202 7.29 4.80 -19.01
CA HIS A 202 7.54 4.08 -17.78
C HIS A 202 6.49 2.99 -17.50
N LEU A 203 5.20 3.24 -17.77
CA LEU A 203 4.16 2.20 -17.66
C LEU A 203 4.44 1.02 -18.58
N LEU A 204 4.82 1.28 -19.83
CA LEU A 204 5.20 0.23 -20.78
C LEU A 204 6.40 -0.59 -20.26
N ASP A 205 7.46 0.09 -19.79
CA ASP A 205 8.64 -0.59 -19.23
C ASP A 205 8.27 -1.46 -18.02
N MET A 206 7.33 -1.01 -17.19
CA MET A 206 6.87 -1.75 -16.02
C MET A 206 6.05 -2.99 -16.40
N THR A 207 5.34 -2.99 -17.53
CA THR A 207 4.59 -4.17 -18.02
C THR A 207 5.49 -5.31 -18.50
N GLU A 208 6.79 -5.07 -18.67
CA GLU A 208 7.78 -6.13 -18.97
C GLU A 208 8.13 -6.97 -17.73
N ARG A 209 7.69 -6.54 -16.53
CA ARG A 209 7.91 -7.28 -15.30
C ARG A 209 6.84 -8.35 -15.10
N PRO A 210 7.22 -9.60 -14.76
CA PRO A 210 6.24 -10.68 -14.58
C PRO A 210 5.31 -10.45 -13.38
N THR A 211 5.70 -9.61 -12.42
CA THR A 211 4.92 -9.33 -11.21
C THR A 211 4.08 -8.06 -11.33
N VAL A 212 4.06 -7.40 -12.50
CA VAL A 212 3.31 -6.15 -12.70
C VAL A 212 2.37 -6.32 -13.89
N THR A 213 1.08 -6.19 -13.64
CA THR A 213 0.04 -6.13 -14.66
C THR A 213 -0.57 -4.75 -14.66
N VAL A 214 -0.55 -4.09 -15.82
CA VAL A 214 -1.31 -2.86 -16.07
C VAL A 214 -2.39 -3.18 -17.09
N SER A 215 -3.63 -2.89 -16.75
CA SER A 215 -4.79 -3.10 -17.63
C SER A 215 -5.55 -1.79 -17.81
N VAL A 216 -6.00 -1.50 -19.02
CA VAL A 216 -6.77 -0.28 -19.32
C VAL A 216 -8.25 -0.63 -19.39
N LEU A 217 -9.08 0.08 -18.64
CA LEU A 217 -10.54 0.05 -18.79
C LEU A 217 -10.94 1.11 -19.85
N PRO A 218 -11.38 0.70 -21.06
CA PRO A 218 -11.63 1.64 -22.15
C PRO A 218 -12.89 2.47 -21.94
N PHE A 219 -12.92 3.68 -22.53
CA PHE A 219 -14.13 4.54 -22.55
C PHE A 219 -15.35 3.91 -23.23
N GLY A 220 -15.15 2.87 -24.03
CA GLY A 220 -16.26 2.11 -24.64
C GLY A 220 -17.04 1.26 -23.63
N THR A 221 -16.56 1.13 -22.39
CA THR A 221 -17.23 0.39 -21.32
C THR A 221 -18.31 1.25 -20.67
N ASP A 222 -19.47 0.66 -20.39
CA ASP A 222 -20.52 1.32 -19.59
C ASP A 222 -20.08 1.49 -18.12
N ILE A 223 -20.88 2.22 -17.34
CA ILE A 223 -20.61 2.47 -15.93
C ILE A 223 -20.55 1.17 -15.13
N LEU A 224 -19.38 0.92 -14.52
CA LEU A 224 -19.14 -0.18 -13.59
C LEU A 224 -19.16 0.30 -12.15
N ARG A 225 -19.41 -0.62 -11.21
CA ARG A 225 -19.33 -0.37 -9.76
C ARG A 225 -18.02 0.29 -9.33
N ALA A 226 -16.91 -0.04 -10.00
CA ALA A 226 -15.59 0.49 -9.72
C ALA A 226 -15.51 2.02 -9.92
N HIS A 227 -16.33 2.61 -10.80
CA HIS A 227 -16.35 4.06 -11.05
C HIS A 227 -16.85 4.89 -9.86
N SER A 228 -17.27 4.26 -8.76
CA SER A 228 -17.56 4.98 -7.51
C SER A 228 -16.34 5.71 -6.93
N GLY A 229 -15.12 5.27 -7.25
CA GLY A 229 -13.90 5.91 -6.76
C GLY A 229 -12.64 5.06 -6.94
N HIS A 230 -11.48 5.70 -6.74
CA HIS A 230 -10.21 4.99 -6.63
C HIS A 230 -10.17 4.16 -5.33
N PHE A 231 -9.60 2.96 -5.43
CA PHE A 231 -9.32 2.12 -4.27
C PHE A 231 -8.10 1.23 -4.51
N VAL A 232 -7.50 0.77 -3.41
CA VAL A 232 -6.39 -0.19 -3.40
C VAL A 232 -6.73 -1.34 -2.46
N LEU A 233 -6.75 -2.56 -2.97
CA LEU A 233 -6.80 -3.78 -2.18
C LEU A 233 -5.37 -4.27 -1.91
N LEU A 234 -5.00 -4.32 -0.63
CA LEU A 234 -3.74 -4.85 -0.13
C LEU A 234 -3.98 -6.27 0.35
N GLU A 235 -3.43 -7.26 -0.36
CA GLU A 235 -3.48 -8.66 0.05
C GLU A 235 -2.36 -8.92 1.05
N ILE A 236 -2.73 -9.26 2.28
CA ILE A 236 -1.81 -9.41 3.40
C ILE A 236 -1.62 -10.90 3.70
N PRO A 237 -0.38 -11.38 3.93
CA PRO A 237 -0.15 -12.75 4.39
C PRO A 237 -1.02 -13.07 5.60
N ARG A 238 -1.66 -14.24 5.60
CA ARG A 238 -2.59 -14.65 6.67
C ARG A 238 -1.95 -14.60 8.06
N GLU A 239 -0.64 -14.85 8.15
CA GLU A 239 0.14 -14.75 9.37
C GLU A 239 0.34 -13.31 9.89
N LEU A 240 0.14 -12.30 9.04
CA LEU A 240 0.16 -10.88 9.39
C LEU A 240 -1.27 -10.32 9.56
N GLY A 241 -2.27 -10.98 9.01
CA GLY A 241 -3.69 -10.73 9.29
C GLY A 241 -4.53 -10.68 8.02
N SER A 242 -5.63 -9.92 8.07
CA SER A 242 -6.55 -9.80 6.94
C SER A 242 -6.06 -8.82 5.88
N ASP A 243 -6.54 -9.05 4.66
CA ASP A 243 -6.50 -8.09 3.56
C ASP A 243 -7.15 -6.77 3.97
N VAL A 244 -6.73 -5.68 3.31
CA VAL A 244 -7.21 -4.34 3.63
C VAL A 244 -7.55 -3.59 2.35
N VAL A 245 -8.73 -2.99 2.31
CA VAL A 245 -9.09 -2.03 1.27
C VAL A 245 -8.74 -0.63 1.77
N TYR A 246 -7.96 0.10 0.98
CA TYR A 246 -7.64 1.50 1.17
C TYR A 246 -8.43 2.35 0.18
N ILE A 247 -9.11 3.37 0.70
CA ILE A 247 -9.88 4.35 -0.07
C ILE A 247 -9.42 5.73 0.38
N GLU A 248 -9.21 6.61 -0.57
CA GLU A 248 -8.85 8.00 -0.31
C GLU A 248 -9.87 8.95 -0.93
N GLY A 249 -10.16 10.04 -0.23
CA GLY A 249 -11.03 11.08 -0.73
C GLY A 249 -10.90 12.37 0.07
N HIS A 250 -11.71 13.36 -0.29
CA HIS A 250 -11.77 14.68 0.35
C HIS A 250 -12.35 14.66 1.78
N ALA A 251 -12.52 13.50 2.41
CA ALA A 251 -12.84 13.38 3.83
C ALA A 251 -11.69 12.72 4.62
N GLY A 252 -10.70 12.17 3.93
CA GLY A 252 -9.55 11.49 4.50
C GLY A 252 -9.33 10.09 3.93
N GLU A 253 -8.50 9.33 4.64
CA GLU A 253 -8.19 7.93 4.33
C GLU A 253 -9.16 7.00 5.06
N THR A 254 -9.66 5.98 4.36
CA THR A 254 -10.48 4.90 4.94
C THR A 254 -9.78 3.57 4.71
N TYR A 255 -9.73 2.75 5.76
CA TYR A 255 -9.15 1.41 5.73
C TYR A 255 -10.22 0.42 6.18
N LEU A 256 -10.66 -0.45 5.28
CA LEU A 256 -11.66 -1.48 5.53
C LEU A 256 -10.96 -2.84 5.64
N ASP A 257 -11.14 -3.51 6.77
CA ASP A 257 -10.56 -4.83 7.08
C ASP A 257 -11.62 -5.87 7.48
N ALA A 258 -12.92 -5.51 7.41
CA ALA A 258 -14.02 -6.44 7.59
C ALA A 258 -14.15 -7.35 6.36
N GLU A 259 -14.38 -8.64 6.59
CA GLU A 259 -14.46 -9.66 5.52
C GLU A 259 -15.51 -9.30 4.46
N SER A 260 -16.70 -8.85 4.88
CA SER A 260 -17.76 -8.42 3.98
C SER A 260 -17.37 -7.24 3.09
N ASP A 261 -16.59 -6.28 3.61
CA ASP A 261 -16.13 -5.12 2.84
C ASP A 261 -15.04 -5.54 1.85
N VAL A 262 -14.09 -6.35 2.30
CA VAL A 262 -12.99 -6.86 1.46
C VAL A 262 -13.55 -7.68 0.30
N ASP A 263 -14.49 -8.60 0.57
CA ASP A 263 -15.10 -9.45 -0.46
C ASP A 263 -15.90 -8.62 -1.47
N LEU A 264 -16.62 -7.60 -0.99
CA LEU A 264 -17.30 -6.64 -1.85
C LEU A 264 -16.34 -5.98 -2.84
N TYR A 265 -15.18 -5.50 -2.37
CA TYR A 265 -14.19 -4.84 -3.23
C TYR A 265 -13.43 -5.82 -4.13
N LYS A 266 -13.23 -7.07 -3.71
CA LYS A 266 -12.73 -8.14 -4.60
C LYS A 266 -13.67 -8.38 -5.76
N ASP A 267 -14.98 -8.41 -5.51
CA ASP A 267 -15.99 -8.54 -6.57
C ASP A 267 -16.02 -7.34 -7.51
N VAL A 268 -15.93 -6.12 -6.97
CA VAL A 268 -15.83 -4.88 -7.77
C VAL A 268 -14.59 -4.90 -8.67
N LEU A 269 -13.43 -5.27 -8.13
CA LEU A 269 -12.19 -5.37 -8.88
C LEU A 269 -12.28 -6.46 -9.96
N ALA A 270 -12.84 -7.62 -9.63
CA ALA A 270 -13.02 -8.70 -10.59
C ALA A 270 -13.94 -8.30 -11.74
N ASP A 271 -14.98 -7.51 -11.46
CA ASP A 271 -15.87 -6.94 -12.48
C ASP A 271 -15.16 -5.93 -13.39
N ALA A 272 -14.40 -4.99 -12.81
CA ALA A 272 -13.57 -4.08 -13.59
C ALA A 272 -12.57 -4.84 -14.48
N ARG A 273 -11.93 -5.88 -13.95
CA ARG A 273 -10.97 -6.69 -14.69
C ARG A 273 -11.57 -7.44 -15.87
N ARG A 274 -12.82 -7.92 -15.76
CA ARG A 274 -13.51 -8.61 -16.88
C ARG A 274 -13.76 -7.69 -18.07
N HIS A 275 -13.92 -6.39 -17.82
CA HIS A 275 -14.19 -5.40 -18.86
C HIS A 275 -12.94 -4.62 -19.30
N ALA A 276 -11.85 -4.70 -18.52
CA ALA A 276 -10.58 -4.14 -18.90
C ALA A 276 -9.97 -4.90 -20.09
N MET A 277 -9.23 -4.17 -20.91
CA MET A 277 -8.42 -4.73 -21.99
C MET A 277 -7.46 -5.79 -21.46
N SER A 278 -7.16 -6.80 -22.28
CA SER A 278 -6.08 -7.74 -21.99
C SER A 278 -4.73 -7.01 -21.84
N PRO A 279 -3.70 -7.64 -21.24
CA PRO A 279 -2.38 -7.01 -21.13
C PRO A 279 -1.78 -6.56 -22.48
N ASP A 280 -2.01 -7.32 -23.56
CA ASP A 280 -1.54 -6.96 -24.91
C ASP A 280 -2.27 -5.75 -25.49
N GLU A 281 -3.60 -5.74 -25.40
CA GLU A 281 -4.43 -4.62 -25.83
C GLU A 281 -4.13 -3.36 -25.01
N SER A 282 -3.93 -3.50 -23.70
CA SER A 282 -3.53 -2.41 -22.81
C SER A 282 -2.17 -1.83 -23.21
N ARG A 283 -1.19 -2.66 -23.57
CA ARG A 283 0.10 -2.18 -24.10
C ARG A 283 -0.05 -1.44 -25.42
N ALA A 284 -0.90 -1.93 -26.32
CA ALA A 284 -1.19 -1.23 -27.58
C ALA A 284 -1.82 0.15 -27.32
N GLU A 285 -2.76 0.21 -26.38
CA GLU A 285 -3.43 1.44 -25.99
C GLU A 285 -2.49 2.45 -25.30
N LEU A 286 -1.60 1.96 -24.43
CA LEU A 286 -0.53 2.78 -23.86
C LEU A 286 0.38 3.35 -24.96
N ARG A 287 0.77 2.58 -25.97
CA ARG A 287 1.57 3.10 -27.11
C ARG A 287 0.83 4.18 -27.89
N ARG A 288 -0.49 4.03 -28.10
CA ARG A 288 -1.31 5.06 -28.72
C ARG A 288 -1.27 6.38 -27.95
N TYR A 289 -1.34 6.31 -26.62
CA TYR A 289 -1.19 7.50 -25.77
C TYR A 289 0.24 8.03 -25.73
N LEU A 290 1.26 7.17 -25.80
CA LEU A 290 2.66 7.58 -25.89
C LEU A 290 2.88 8.47 -27.12
N ASP A 291 2.44 8.02 -28.29
CA ASP A 291 2.54 8.75 -29.55
C ASP A 291 1.78 10.09 -29.50
N LYS A 292 0.61 10.12 -28.85
CA LYS A 292 -0.18 11.33 -28.68
C LYS A 292 0.57 12.41 -27.88
N PHE A 293 1.35 12.01 -26.88
CA PHE A 293 2.14 12.94 -26.06
C PHE A 293 3.58 13.13 -26.56
N ALA A 294 3.94 12.53 -27.71
CA ALA A 294 5.26 12.69 -28.29
C ALA A 294 5.62 14.17 -28.47
N PRO A 295 6.86 14.58 -28.15
CA PRO A 295 7.29 15.94 -28.36
C PRO A 295 7.18 16.27 -29.85
N ARG A 296 6.40 17.31 -30.17
CA ARG A 296 6.29 17.79 -31.56
C ARG A 296 7.70 18.16 -32.04
N ARG A 297 8.19 17.49 -33.09
CA ARG A 297 9.40 17.91 -33.81
C ARG A 297 9.21 19.39 -34.18
N LYS A 298 10.09 20.26 -33.67
CA LYS A 298 10.15 21.65 -34.13
C LYS A 298 10.41 21.61 -35.63
N ALA A 299 9.41 21.97 -36.43
CA ALA A 299 9.62 22.30 -37.82
C ALA A 299 10.69 23.40 -37.85
N HIS A 300 11.86 23.11 -38.41
CA HIS A 300 12.82 24.16 -38.72
C HIS A 300 12.15 25.07 -39.76
N PRO A 301 11.99 26.37 -39.49
CA PRO A 301 11.60 27.28 -40.55
C PRO A 301 12.72 27.27 -41.59
N SER A 302 12.32 27.02 -42.84
CA SER A 302 13.18 27.13 -44.02
C SER A 302 13.52 28.59 -44.30
#